data_AF-A0A7C7XQI8-F1
#
_entry.id   AF-A0A7C7XQI8-F1
#
_cell.length_a   1.000
_cell.length_b   1.000
_cell.length_c   1.000
_cell.angle_alpha   90.00
_cell.angle_beta   90.00
_cell.angle_gamma   90.00
#
_symmetry.space_group_name_H-M   'P 1'
#
loop_
_entity.id
_entity.type
_entity.pdbx_description
1 polymer ?
#
loop_
_entity_poly.entity_id
_entity_poly.type
_entity_poly.pdbx_seq_one_letter_code
_entity_poly.pdbx_strand_id
1 'polypeptide(L)'
;VFPAVQNLMLAARALGYGGVITGWHTYVEEELRSLLNIPEEVAIHATIPMGKPAGRHGPVRRRPLAEIVYEDQWGLDAPWVHDPEGTEFASAGPPKGTPVEPSIRK
;
A
#
# COMPACT_ATOMS: atom_id res chain seq x y z
N VAL A 1 5.17 11.50 3.15
CA VAL A 1 4.86 10.60 4.28
C VAL A 1 4.98 9.12 3.91
N PHE A 2 4.33 8.64 2.84
CA PHE A 2 4.35 7.20 2.49
C PHE A 2 5.73 6.56 2.24
N PRO A 3 6.74 7.23 1.65
CA PRO A 3 8.08 6.65 1.58
C PRO A 3 8.73 6.41 2.96
N ALA A 4 8.51 7.32 3.92
CA ALA A 4 8.98 7.14 5.29
C ALA A 4 8.23 6.00 6.01
N VAL A 5 6.93 5.90 5.79
CA VAL A 5 6.11 4.77 6.25
C VAL A 5 6.64 3.45 5.68
N GLN A 6 6.96 3.40 4.38
CA GLN A 6 7.53 2.21 3.76
C GLN A 6 8.88 1.84 4.38
N ASN A 7 9.77 2.81 4.62
CA ASN A 7 11.05 2.56 5.28
C ASN A 7 10.88 2.00 6.69
N LEU A 8 9.95 2.56 7.49
CA LEU A 8 9.60 2.03 8.80
C LEU A 8 9.13 0.58 8.72
N MET A 9 8.26 0.25 7.76
CA MET A 9 7.72 -1.09 7.58
C MET A 9 8.79 -2.10 7.11
N LEU A 10 9.72 -1.67 6.26
CA LEU A 10 10.87 -2.49 5.84
C LEU A 10 11.80 -2.77 7.02
N ALA A 11 12.12 -1.76 7.83
CA ALA A 11 12.93 -1.92 9.04
C ALA A 11 12.24 -2.83 10.07
N ALA A 12 10.94 -2.64 10.29
CA ALA A 12 10.13 -3.52 11.15
C ALA A 12 10.23 -4.98 10.70
N ARG A 13 10.06 -5.24 9.39
CA ARG A 13 10.17 -6.59 8.83
C ARG A 13 11.57 -7.18 9.05
N ALA A 14 12.63 -6.41 8.81
CA ALA A 14 14.01 -6.86 9.02
C ALA A 14 14.29 -7.23 10.49
N LEU A 15 13.63 -6.55 11.43
CA LEU A 15 13.74 -6.81 12.87
C LEU A 15 12.75 -7.87 13.39
N GLY A 16 12.00 -8.54 12.51
CA GLY A 16 11.03 -9.58 12.89
C GLY A 16 9.70 -9.05 13.43
N TYR A 17 9.40 -7.76 13.25
CA TYR A 17 8.11 -7.15 13.55
C TYR A 17 7.18 -7.18 12.34
N GLY A 18 5.89 -7.02 12.62
CA GLY A 18 4.84 -6.78 11.63
C GLY A 18 4.14 -5.45 11.88
N GLY A 19 3.48 -4.94 10.84
CA GLY A 19 2.60 -3.80 10.93
C GLY A 19 1.63 -3.78 9.75
N VAL A 20 0.64 -2.92 9.80
CA VAL A 20 -0.32 -2.70 8.70
C VAL A 20 -0.59 -1.20 8.58
N ILE A 21 -0.56 -0.67 7.35
CA ILE A 21 -0.95 0.71 7.11
C ILE A 21 -2.47 0.76 7.17
N THR A 22 -2.99 1.64 8.01
CA THR A 22 -4.43 1.82 8.22
C THR A 22 -4.81 3.29 8.10
N GLY A 23 -6.08 3.52 7.74
CA GLY A 23 -6.70 4.85 7.70
C GLY A 23 -7.82 5.00 8.72
N TRP A 24 -7.91 4.14 9.74
CA TRP A 24 -9.04 4.16 10.68
C TRP A 24 -9.15 5.47 11.47
N HIS A 25 -8.04 6.19 11.63
CA HIS A 25 -8.01 7.47 12.33
C HIS A 25 -8.91 8.52 11.67
N THR A 26 -9.24 8.38 10.38
CA THR A 26 -10.15 9.31 9.69
C THR A 26 -11.56 9.29 10.28
N TYR A 27 -11.93 8.23 11.01
CA TYR A 27 -13.23 8.12 11.67
C TYR A 27 -13.28 8.80 13.05
N VAL A 28 -12.12 9.14 13.64
CA VAL A 28 -11.99 9.65 15.01
C VAL A 28 -10.90 10.73 15.12
N GLU A 29 -10.73 11.52 14.06
CA GLU A 29 -9.58 12.42 13.96
C GLU A 29 -9.62 13.52 15.02
N GLU A 30 -10.80 14.04 15.36
CA GLU A 30 -10.98 15.06 16.41
C GLU A 30 -10.56 14.54 17.79
N GLU A 31 -11.01 13.33 18.16
CA GLU A 31 -10.67 12.70 19.43
C GLU A 31 -9.17 12.41 19.52
N LEU A 32 -8.56 11.93 18.43
CA LEU A 32 -7.13 11.61 18.39
C LEU A 32 -6.28 12.88 18.49
N ARG A 33 -6.69 13.97 17.81
CA ARG A 33 -6.02 15.27 17.90
C ARG A 33 -6.07 15.85 19.29
N SER A 34 -7.24 15.80 19.94
CA SER A 34 -7.42 16.23 21.33
C SER A 34 -6.57 15.39 22.29
N LEU A 35 -6.63 14.06 22.17
CA LEU A 35 -5.93 13.14 23.07
C LEU A 35 -4.41 13.27 23.00
N LEU A 36 -3.86 13.46 21.80
CA LEU A 36 -2.42 13.51 21.55
C LEU A 36 -1.86 14.94 21.43
N ASN A 37 -2.71 15.97 21.62
CA ASN A 37 -2.38 17.38 21.44
C ASN A 37 -1.74 17.68 20.07
N ILE A 38 -2.35 17.19 18.99
CA ILE A 38 -1.84 17.38 17.63
C ILE A 38 -2.23 18.79 17.13
N PRO A 39 -1.26 19.64 16.72
CA PRO A 39 -1.53 20.99 16.21
C PRO A 39 -2.38 20.99 14.94
N GLU A 40 -3.16 22.05 14.71
CA GLU A 40 -4.09 22.18 13.58
C GLU A 40 -3.38 21.97 12.23
N GLU A 41 -2.19 22.53 12.08
CA GLU A 41 -1.35 22.48 10.88
C GLU A 41 -0.75 21.09 10.56
N VAL A 42 -0.86 20.11 11.47
CA VAL A 42 -0.29 18.77 11.30
C VAL A 42 -1.35 17.78 10.82
N ALA A 43 -1.17 17.23 9.62
CA ALA A 43 -2.06 16.21 9.08
C ALA A 43 -1.66 14.78 9.51
N ILE A 44 -2.66 13.95 9.86
CA ILE A 44 -2.46 12.53 10.13
C ILE A 44 -2.67 11.75 8.82
N HIS A 45 -1.58 11.30 8.19
CA HIS A 45 -1.65 10.62 6.89
C HIS A 45 -1.80 9.11 6.97
N ALA A 46 -1.32 8.48 8.04
CA ALA A 46 -1.38 7.03 8.23
C ALA A 46 -1.25 6.69 9.71
N THR A 47 -1.99 5.67 10.13
CA THR A 47 -1.78 5.00 11.43
C THR A 47 -1.31 3.58 11.19
N ILE A 48 -0.36 3.11 12.00
CA ILE A 48 0.32 1.83 11.80
C ILE A 48 0.38 1.08 13.13
N PRO A 49 -0.58 0.20 13.43
CA PRO A 49 -0.40 -0.76 14.51
C PRO A 49 0.80 -1.66 14.21
N MET A 50 1.64 -1.88 15.21
CA MET A 50 2.88 -2.67 15.09
C MET A 50 3.04 -3.63 16.26
N GLY A 51 3.71 -4.75 16.02
CA GLY A 51 3.99 -5.75 17.06
C GLY A 51 4.77 -6.95 16.54
N LYS A 52 5.04 -7.91 17.43
CA LYS A 52 5.61 -9.21 17.05
C LYS A 52 4.48 -10.08 16.48
N PRO A 53 4.62 -10.62 15.26
CA PRO A 53 3.58 -11.47 14.69
C PRO A 53 3.49 -12.77 15.48
N ALA A 54 2.26 -13.22 15.79
CA ALA A 54 2.02 -14.55 16.34
C ALA A 54 2.33 -15.67 15.32
N GLY A 55 2.23 -15.35 14.03
CA GLY A 55 2.62 -16.21 12.92
C GLY A 55 3.97 -15.80 12.31
N ARG A 56 4.11 -16.02 11.01
CA ARG A 56 5.29 -15.63 10.24
C ARG A 56 4.89 -14.86 8.99
N HIS A 57 5.80 -14.03 8.52
CA HIS A 57 5.68 -13.39 7.23
C HIS A 57 5.77 -14.43 6.11
N GLY A 58 4.77 -14.47 5.23
CA GLY A 58 4.78 -15.32 4.03
C GLY A 58 5.31 -14.60 2.79
N PRO A 59 5.40 -15.30 1.65
CA PRO A 59 5.59 -14.69 0.35
C PRO A 59 4.43 -13.74 0.03
N VAL A 60 4.70 -12.68 -0.72
CA VAL A 60 3.69 -11.72 -1.15
C VAL A 60 3.32 -12.00 -2.60
N ARG A 61 2.02 -12.01 -2.90
CA ARG A 61 1.49 -12.11 -4.27
C ARG A 61 1.19 -10.71 -4.80
N ARG A 62 1.43 -10.49 -6.09
CA ARG A 62 1.17 -9.22 -6.81
C ARG A 62 0.45 -9.51 -8.13
N ARG A 63 -0.08 -8.48 -8.78
CA ARG A 63 -0.60 -8.61 -10.14
C ARG A 63 0.55 -8.85 -11.13
N PRO A 64 0.31 -9.51 -12.27
CA PRO A 64 1.31 -9.68 -13.32
C PRO A 64 1.95 -8.34 -13.72
N LEU A 65 3.26 -8.34 -13.98
CA LEU A 65 3.98 -7.11 -14.32
C LEU A 65 3.41 -6.45 -15.60
N ALA A 66 2.99 -7.25 -16.57
CA ALA A 66 2.37 -6.76 -17.82
C ALA A 66 1.04 -6.01 -17.61
N GLU A 67 0.44 -6.08 -16.42
CA GLU A 67 -0.77 -5.31 -16.06
C GLU A 67 -0.47 -3.96 -15.42
N ILE A 68 0.73 -3.77 -14.86
CA ILE A 68 1.08 -2.61 -14.03
C ILE A 68 2.29 -1.81 -14.51
N VAL A 69 3.10 -2.37 -15.43
CA VAL A 69 4.22 -1.69 -16.06
C VAL A 69 3.80 -1.23 -17.45
N TYR A 70 4.02 0.05 -17.73
CA TYR A 70 3.78 0.67 -19.03
C TYR A 70 5.08 1.30 -19.55
N GLU A 71 5.30 1.21 -20.86
CA GLU A 71 6.44 1.83 -21.52
C GLU A 71 6.00 3.15 -22.15
N ASP A 72 6.76 4.23 -21.91
CA ASP A 72 6.55 5.60 -22.40
C ASP A 72 5.23 6.31 -22.03
N GLN A 73 4.09 5.64 -22.16
CA GLN A 73 2.75 6.22 -22.02
C GLN A 73 1.86 5.34 -21.15
N TRP A 74 0.92 5.97 -20.45
CA TRP A 74 -0.08 5.26 -19.66
C TRP A 74 -0.89 4.31 -20.54
N GLY A 75 -0.94 3.03 -20.17
CA GLY A 75 -1.68 2.00 -20.92
C GLY A 75 -0.92 1.41 -22.11
N LEU A 76 0.26 1.92 -22.47
CA LEU A 76 1.07 1.33 -23.54
C LEU A 76 1.85 0.12 -23.01
N ASP A 77 1.66 -1.01 -23.66
CA ASP A 77 2.27 -2.27 -23.28
C ASP A 77 3.81 -2.19 -23.33
N ALA A 78 4.47 -2.74 -22.31
CA ALA A 78 5.92 -2.87 -22.24
C ALA A 78 6.32 -4.31 -22.66
N PRO A 79 6.70 -4.56 -23.93
CA PRO A 79 6.94 -5.91 -24.44
C PRO A 79 8.14 -6.62 -23.81
N TRP A 80 9.04 -5.85 -23.18
CA TRP A 80 10.24 -6.38 -22.49
C TRP A 80 9.95 -6.91 -21.08
N VAL A 81 8.74 -6.68 -20.56
CA VAL A 81 8.38 -7.06 -19.20
C VAL A 81 7.88 -8.50 -19.17
N HIS A 82 8.55 -9.32 -18.36
CA HIS A 82 8.14 -10.70 -18.09
C HIS A 82 8.19 -10.96 -16.59
N ASP A 83 7.14 -11.61 -16.08
CA ASP A 83 7.15 -12.10 -14.70
C ASP A 83 8.19 -13.22 -14.52
N PRO A 84 8.91 -13.27 -13.39
CA PRO A 84 9.84 -14.36 -13.10
C PRO A 84 9.16 -15.72 -13.11
N GLU A 85 9.90 -16.78 -13.46
CA GLU A 85 9.39 -18.15 -13.42
C GLU A 85 8.92 -18.53 -12.01
N GLY A 86 7.76 -19.20 -11.92
CA GLY A 86 7.17 -19.62 -10.64
C GLY A 86 6.44 -18.51 -9.87
N THR A 87 6.23 -17.34 -10.47
CA THR A 87 5.48 -16.25 -9.81
C THR A 87 4.02 -16.63 -9.58
N GLU A 88 3.56 -16.54 -8.33
CA GLU A 88 2.15 -16.65 -7.98
C GLU A 88 1.49 -15.26 -7.95
N PHE A 89 0.42 -15.09 -8.73
CA PHE A 89 -0.27 -13.80 -8.85
C PHE A 89 -1.41 -13.63 -7.86
N ALA A 90 -1.64 -12.42 -7.35
CA ALA A 90 -2.83 -12.13 -6.56
C ALA A 90 -4.08 -12.10 -7.45
N SER A 91 -5.23 -12.55 -6.95
CA SER A 91 -6.53 -12.44 -7.64
C SER A 91 -7.22 -11.08 -7.46
N ALA A 92 -6.59 -10.17 -6.73
CA ALA A 92 -7.19 -8.90 -6.31
C ALA A 92 -6.91 -7.76 -7.31
N GLY A 93 -7.98 -7.10 -7.74
CA GLY A 93 -7.96 -5.91 -8.61
C GLY A 93 -8.77 -6.11 -9.90
N PRO A 94 -9.21 -5.03 -10.55
CA PRO A 94 -9.87 -5.13 -11.85
C PRO A 94 -8.88 -5.63 -12.93
N PRO A 95 -9.29 -6.54 -13.82
CA PRO A 95 -8.47 -6.95 -14.96
C PRO A 95 -7.97 -5.75 -15.78
N LYS A 96 -6.84 -5.92 -16.47
CA LYS A 96 -6.35 -4.91 -17.42
C LYS A 96 -7.45 -4.58 -18.45
N GLY A 97 -7.67 -3.30 -18.69
CA GLY A 97 -8.72 -2.83 -19.59
C GLY A 97 -10.11 -2.70 -18.95
N THR A 98 -10.26 -2.95 -17.65
CA THR A 98 -11.50 -2.58 -16.94
C THR A 98 -11.71 -1.07 -17.09
N PRO A 99 -12.85 -0.62 -17.64
CA PRO A 99 -13.15 0.80 -17.75
C PRO A 99 -13.05 1.47 -16.39
N VAL A 100 -12.16 2.45 -16.27
CA VAL A 100 -12.09 3.30 -15.09
C VAL A 100 -13.15 4.38 -15.30
N GLU A 101 -14.28 4.26 -14.62
CA GLU A 101 -15.19 5.42 -14.51
C GLU A 101 -14.38 6.60 -13.95
N PRO A 102 -14.51 7.81 -14.51
CA PRO A 102 -13.85 8.97 -13.95
C PRO A 102 -14.26 9.07 -12.48
N SER A 103 -13.32 8.82 -11.57
CA SER A 103 -13.60 8.84 -10.15
C SER A 103 -14.20 10.21 -9.83
N ILE A 104 -15.44 10.24 -9.35
CA ILE A 104 -16.04 11.45 -8.83
C ILE A 104 -15.14 11.89 -7.67
N ARG A 105 -14.23 12.83 -7.93
CA ARG A 105 -13.53 13.57 -6.88
C ARG A 105 -14.61 14.36 -6.16
N LYS A 106 -15.00 13.91 -4.97
CA LYS A 106 -15.60 14.78 -3.96
C LYS A 106 -14.46 15.41 -3.17
#